data_AF-A0A3M8SYT6-F1
#
_entry.id   AF-A0A3M8SYT6-F1
#
_cell.length_a   1.000
_cell.length_b   1.000
_cell.length_c   1.000
_cell.angle_alpha   90.00
_cell.angle_beta   90.00
_cell.angle_gamma   90.00
#
_symmetry.space_group_name_H-M   'P 1'
#
loop_
_entity.id
_entity.type
_entity.pdbx_description
1 polymer ?
#
loop_
_entity_poly.entity_id
_entity_poly.type
_entity_poly.pdbx_seq_one_letter_code
_entity_poly.pdbx_strand_id
1 'polypeptide(L)'
;MAGIGLALCLLAVGALGVYVLWTEIVPLYGRIWRHAPVVETPLMSFFSIAALPFTPIMVAGCLIAAWTGQKFDPPKKSWLYAFQLRSMQLTVALMVVAPVMIALTTATLSAKGYWSCPKLRISGSGWQMFWVNDERMCFTPDSYINDNWPCKIVSKQNICVQVDGR
;
A
#
# COMPACT_ATOMS: atom_id res chain seq x y z
N MET A 1 -3.68 5.62 31.26
CA MET A 1 -2.56 5.97 30.35
C MET A 1 -2.44 5.04 29.14
N ALA A 2 -2.58 3.71 29.28
CA ALA A 2 -2.44 2.77 28.15
C ALA A 2 -3.41 3.03 26.97
N GLY A 3 -4.69 3.35 27.22
CA GLY A 3 -5.66 3.56 26.14
C GLY A 3 -5.44 4.84 25.30
N ILE A 4 -4.88 5.90 25.91
CA ILE A 4 -4.50 7.13 25.18
C ILE A 4 -3.27 6.85 24.30
N GLY A 5 -2.27 6.13 24.84
CA GLY A 5 -1.11 5.70 24.06
C GLY A 5 -1.50 4.86 22.85
N LEU A 6 -2.41 3.90 23.03
CA LEU A 6 -2.89 3.05 21.95
C LEU A 6 -3.70 3.83 20.90
N ALA A 7 -4.51 4.81 21.33
CA ALA A 7 -5.22 5.71 20.43
C ALA A 7 -4.27 6.55 19.56
N LEU A 8 -3.19 7.09 20.15
CA LEU A 8 -2.16 7.82 19.40
C LEU A 8 -1.41 6.93 18.41
N CYS A 9 -1.07 5.71 18.80
CA CYS A 9 -0.47 4.73 17.88
C CYS A 9 -1.39 4.42 16.70
N LEU A 10 -2.69 4.23 16.94
CA LEU A 10 -3.66 3.98 15.89
C LEU A 10 -3.83 5.18 14.95
N LEU A 11 -3.85 6.41 15.48
CA LEU A 11 -3.85 7.63 14.66
C LEU A 11 -2.60 7.71 13.78
N ALA A 12 -1.43 7.39 14.32
CA ALA A 12 -0.19 7.33 13.53
C ALA A 12 -0.29 6.26 12.43
N VAL A 13 -0.84 5.08 12.70
CA VAL A 13 -1.09 4.04 11.69
C VAL A 13 -2.05 4.52 10.61
N GLY A 14 -3.12 5.22 10.97
CA GLY A 14 -4.04 5.83 10.00
C GLY A 14 -3.37 6.88 9.11
N ALA A 15 -2.58 7.77 9.71
CA ALA A 15 -1.82 8.78 8.97
C ALA A 15 -0.78 8.16 8.03
N LEU A 16 -0.08 7.12 8.49
CA LEU A 16 0.84 6.32 7.66
C LEU A 16 0.09 5.62 6.52
N GLY A 17 -1.11 5.11 6.75
CA GLY A 17 -1.96 4.54 5.70
C GLY A 17 -2.26 5.56 4.60
N VAL A 18 -2.69 6.77 4.96
CA VAL A 18 -2.93 7.86 3.99
C VAL A 18 -1.63 8.25 3.27
N TYR A 19 -0.53 8.36 4.00
CA TYR A 19 0.78 8.67 3.44
C TYR A 19 1.21 7.63 2.39
N VAL A 20 1.10 6.35 2.71
CA VAL A 20 1.41 5.24 1.78
C VAL A 20 0.55 5.30 0.53
N LEU A 21 -0.75 5.60 0.64
CA LEU A 21 -1.60 5.76 -0.55
C LEU A 21 -1.12 6.92 -1.44
N TRP A 22 -0.69 8.02 -0.81
CA TRP A 22 -0.20 9.19 -1.52
C TRP A 22 1.17 8.97 -2.18
N THR A 23 2.09 8.27 -1.53
CA THR A 23 3.46 8.10 -2.02
C THR A 23 3.66 6.85 -2.88
N GLU A 24 2.84 5.81 -2.72
CA GLU A 24 3.01 4.54 -3.44
C GLU A 24 1.97 4.38 -4.55
N ILE A 25 0.68 4.54 -4.22
CA ILE A 25 -0.43 4.22 -5.14
C ILE A 25 -0.65 5.33 -6.18
N VAL A 26 -0.64 6.60 -5.78
CA VAL A 26 -0.81 7.71 -6.74
C VAL A 26 0.34 7.74 -7.77
N PRO A 27 1.63 7.65 -7.38
CA PRO A 27 2.73 7.67 -8.34
C PRO A 27 2.78 6.42 -9.23
N LEU A 28 2.30 5.27 -8.74
CA LEU A 28 2.11 4.07 -9.57
C LEU A 28 1.25 4.38 -10.81
N TYR A 29 0.08 5.00 -10.65
CA TYR A 29 -0.76 5.37 -11.80
C TYR A 29 -0.11 6.42 -12.69
N GLY A 30 0.66 7.36 -12.10
CA GLY A 30 1.47 8.30 -12.86
C GLY A 30 2.55 7.63 -13.73
N ARG A 31 3.20 6.57 -13.23
CA ARG A 31 4.20 5.77 -13.98
C ARG A 31 3.56 5.00 -15.13
N ILE A 32 2.39 4.39 -14.89
CA ILE A 32 1.60 3.71 -15.94
C ILE A 32 1.17 4.68 -17.04
N TRP A 33 0.81 5.92 -16.67
CA TRP A 33 0.41 6.95 -17.62
C TRP A 33 1.58 7.45 -18.48
N ARG A 34 2.77 7.63 -17.88
CA ARG A 34 4.00 8.05 -18.58
C ARG A 34 4.72 6.94 -19.36
N HIS A 35 4.19 5.71 -19.38
CA HIS A 35 4.83 4.56 -20.03
C HIS A 35 6.27 4.30 -19.55
N ALA A 36 6.51 4.36 -18.23
CA ALA A 36 7.82 4.12 -17.64
C ALA A 36 8.36 2.71 -17.99
N PRO A 37 9.68 2.52 -18.20
CA PRO A 37 10.25 1.24 -18.62
C PRO A 37 10.08 0.13 -17.57
N VAL A 38 10.08 0.50 -16.29
CA VAL A 38 9.85 -0.39 -15.15
C VAL A 38 8.78 0.22 -14.26
N VAL A 39 7.79 -0.57 -13.86
CA VAL A 39 6.71 -0.18 -12.95
C VAL A 39 6.69 -1.13 -11.75
N GLU A 40 6.79 -0.59 -10.55
CA GLU A 40 6.67 -1.35 -9.30
C GLU A 40 5.25 -1.24 -8.75
N THR A 41 4.58 -2.38 -8.53
CA THR A 41 3.28 -2.46 -7.88
C THR A 41 3.43 -3.00 -6.45
N PRO A 42 3.29 -2.14 -5.41
CA PRO A 42 3.36 -2.55 -4.01
C PRO A 42 1.99 -3.09 -3.55
N LEU A 43 1.87 -4.42 -3.47
CA LEU A 43 0.62 -5.12 -3.16
C LEU A 43 0.11 -4.80 -1.75
N MET A 44 1.00 -4.69 -0.77
CA MET A 44 0.64 -4.32 0.61
C MET A 44 -0.01 -2.94 0.69
N SER A 45 0.46 -1.98 -0.12
CA SER A 45 -0.06 -0.62 -0.12
C SER A 45 -1.53 -0.56 -0.53
N PHE A 46 -2.01 -1.45 -1.40
CA PHE A 46 -3.44 -1.53 -1.74
C PHE A 46 -4.31 -1.94 -0.55
N PHE A 47 -3.82 -2.77 0.35
CA PHE A 47 -4.56 -3.19 1.55
C PHE A 47 -4.62 -2.10 2.63
N SER A 48 -3.75 -1.09 2.57
CA SER A 48 -3.81 0.06 3.50
C SER A 48 -5.11 0.87 3.37
N ILE A 49 -5.81 0.78 2.23
CA ILE A 49 -7.12 1.41 2.00
C ILE A 49 -8.16 0.91 3.02
N ALA A 50 -8.14 -0.39 3.34
CA ALA A 50 -9.08 -0.98 4.31
C ALA A 50 -8.78 -0.54 5.76
N ALA A 51 -7.55 -0.10 6.06
CA ALA A 51 -7.21 0.40 7.38
C ALA A 51 -7.84 1.77 7.67
N LEU A 52 -8.10 2.59 6.64
CA LEU A 52 -8.64 3.95 6.79
C LEU A 52 -9.97 4.02 7.55
N PRO A 53 -11.03 3.25 7.20
CA PRO A 53 -12.28 3.27 7.94
C PRO A 53 -12.20 2.57 9.30
N PHE A 54 -11.23 1.66 9.49
CA PHE A 54 -11.10 0.88 10.71
C PHE A 54 -10.44 1.68 11.84
N THR A 55 -9.39 2.44 11.52
CA THR A 55 -8.63 3.26 12.47
C THR A 55 -9.50 4.17 13.36
N PRO A 56 -10.43 5.00 12.84
CA PRO A 56 -11.18 5.92 13.68
C PRO A 56 -12.11 5.22 14.68
N ILE A 57 -12.64 4.03 14.35
CA ILE A 57 -13.43 3.22 15.30
C ILE A 57 -12.54 2.77 16.46
N MET A 58 -11.35 2.26 16.15
CA MET A 58 -10.42 1.76 17.16
C MET A 58 -9.95 2.89 18.06
N VAL A 59 -9.63 4.06 17.50
CA VAL A 59 -9.29 5.27 18.27
C VAL A 59 -10.43 5.67 19.20
N ALA A 60 -11.66 5.76 18.69
CA ALA A 60 -12.83 6.10 19.50
C ALA A 60 -13.05 5.08 20.64
N GLY A 61 -12.95 3.78 20.34
CA GLY A 61 -13.09 2.72 21.32
C GLY A 61 -12.01 2.78 22.41
N CYS A 62 -10.75 3.03 22.04
CA CYS A 62 -9.65 3.18 22.98
C CYS A 62 -9.80 4.42 23.87
N LEU A 63 -10.24 5.55 23.33
CA LEU A 63 -10.47 6.77 24.09
C LEU A 63 -11.64 6.62 25.06
N ILE A 64 -12.74 6.01 24.61
CA ILE A 64 -13.90 5.75 25.48
C ILE A 64 -13.52 4.78 26.60
N ALA A 65 -12.82 3.69 26.28
CA ALA A 65 -12.36 2.74 27.29
C ALA A 65 -11.35 3.37 28.27
N ALA A 66 -10.48 4.27 27.80
CA ALA A 66 -9.56 5.01 28.65
C ALA A 66 -10.28 5.97 29.60
N TRP A 67 -11.40 6.56 29.15
CA TRP A 67 -12.17 7.54 29.91
C TRP A 67 -13.13 6.89 30.91
N THR A 68 -13.83 5.83 30.51
CA THR A 68 -14.88 5.19 31.32
C THR A 68 -14.37 3.97 32.09
N GLY A 69 -13.21 3.43 31.73
CA GLY A 69 -12.70 2.16 32.26
C GLY A 69 -13.49 0.94 31.78
N GLN A 70 -14.49 1.12 30.91
CA GLN A 70 -15.35 0.06 30.42
C GLN A 70 -15.04 -0.27 28.95
N LYS A 71 -15.30 -1.52 28.57
CA LYS A 71 -15.21 -1.94 27.16
C LYS A 71 -16.15 -1.08 26.31
N PHE A 72 -15.69 -0.69 25.13
CA PHE A 72 -16.52 -0.03 24.13
C PHE A 72 -17.63 -0.99 23.63
N ASP A 73 -18.85 -0.76 24.09
CA ASP A 73 -20.06 -1.49 23.68
C ASP A 73 -21.26 -0.52 23.56
N PRO A 74 -21.34 0.23 22.43
CA PRO A 74 -22.37 1.24 22.27
C PRO A 74 -23.77 0.61 22.10
N PRO A 75 -24.82 1.14 22.76
CA PRO A 75 -26.16 0.59 22.65
C PRO A 75 -26.69 0.71 21.21
N LYS A 76 -27.45 -0.29 20.75
CA LYS A 76 -27.88 -0.45 19.34
C LYS A 76 -28.61 0.76 18.73
N LYS A 77 -29.24 1.60 19.55
CA LYS A 77 -29.96 2.81 19.10
C LYS A 77 -29.09 4.08 19.10
N SER A 78 -27.84 3.99 19.54
CA SER A 78 -26.94 5.14 19.62
C SER A 78 -26.27 5.46 18.28
N TRP A 79 -25.90 6.72 18.10
CA TRP A 79 -25.10 7.16 16.96
C TRP A 79 -23.73 6.46 16.89
N LEU A 80 -23.11 6.17 18.04
CA LEU A 80 -21.84 5.43 18.12
C LEU A 80 -21.94 4.01 17.56
N TYR A 81 -23.07 3.33 17.81
CA TYR A 81 -23.33 2.02 17.23
C TYR A 81 -23.47 2.09 15.70
N ALA A 82 -24.21 3.10 15.19
CA ALA A 82 -24.34 3.32 13.75
C ALA A 82 -22.99 3.65 13.10
N PHE A 83 -22.15 4.45 13.76
CA PHE A 83 -20.79 4.77 13.31
C PHE A 83 -19.92 3.51 13.26
N GLN A 84 -19.88 2.71 14.32
CA GLN A 84 -19.13 1.46 14.36
C GLN A 84 -19.59 0.51 13.25
N LEU A 85 -20.90 0.32 13.09
CA LEU A 85 -21.45 -0.60 12.10
C LEU A 85 -21.10 -0.17 10.67
N ARG A 86 -21.30 1.11 10.33
CA ARG A 86 -21.00 1.65 8.99
C ARG A 86 -19.51 1.55 8.68
N SER A 87 -18.65 1.89 9.64
CA SER A 87 -17.21 1.84 9.44
C SER A 87 -16.69 0.40 9.33
N MET A 88 -17.29 -0.57 10.03
CA MET A 88 -17.00 -2.00 9.83
C MET A 88 -17.48 -2.50 8.46
N GLN A 89 -18.69 -2.14 8.04
CA GLN A 89 -19.20 -2.46 6.70
C GLN A 89 -18.30 -1.88 5.61
N LEU A 90 -17.86 -0.63 5.78
CA LEU A 90 -16.94 0.03 4.87
C LEU A 90 -15.57 -0.66 4.85
N THR A 91 -15.04 -1.07 6.01
CA THR A 91 -13.79 -1.84 6.10
C THR A 91 -13.87 -3.13 5.29
N VAL A 92 -14.95 -3.91 5.46
CA VAL A 92 -15.17 -5.15 4.71
C VAL A 92 -15.34 -4.88 3.22
N ALA A 93 -16.07 -3.84 2.85
CA ALA A 93 -16.22 -3.44 1.45
C ALA A 93 -14.86 -3.08 0.81
N LEU A 94 -14.02 -2.31 1.52
CA LEU A 94 -12.70 -1.92 1.04
C LEU A 94 -11.70 -3.08 0.99
N MET A 95 -11.87 -4.13 1.81
CA MET A 95 -11.10 -5.37 1.66
C MET A 95 -11.33 -6.05 0.30
N VAL A 96 -12.52 -5.89 -0.28
CA VAL A 96 -12.81 -6.38 -1.64
C VAL A 96 -12.26 -5.43 -2.71
N VAL A 97 -12.19 -4.12 -2.42
CA VAL A 97 -11.63 -3.14 -3.34
C VAL A 97 -10.14 -3.38 -3.61
N ALA A 98 -9.35 -3.76 -2.61
CA ALA A 98 -7.92 -4.03 -2.77
C ALA A 98 -7.59 -5.07 -3.86
N PRO A 99 -8.14 -6.31 -3.86
CA PRO A 99 -7.89 -7.28 -4.93
C PRO A 99 -8.45 -6.83 -6.28
N VAL A 100 -9.57 -6.09 -6.31
CA VAL A 100 -10.11 -5.51 -7.55
C VAL A 100 -9.12 -4.52 -8.15
N MET A 101 -8.56 -3.62 -7.35
CA MET A 101 -7.55 -2.65 -7.79
C MET A 101 -6.27 -3.33 -8.28
N ILE A 102 -5.82 -4.38 -7.60
CA ILE A 102 -4.67 -5.19 -8.04
C ILE A 102 -4.96 -5.83 -9.40
N ALA A 103 -6.13 -6.45 -9.57
CA ALA A 103 -6.55 -7.07 -10.82
C ALA A 103 -6.65 -6.06 -11.98
N LEU A 104 -7.26 -4.90 -11.72
CA LEU A 104 -7.37 -3.82 -12.71
C LEU A 104 -6.00 -3.25 -13.10
N THR A 105 -5.11 -3.05 -12.12
CA THR A 105 -3.75 -2.56 -12.37
C THR A 105 -2.97 -3.57 -13.20
N THR A 106 -3.09 -4.86 -12.86
CA THR A 106 -2.47 -5.96 -13.60
C THR A 106 -2.98 -6.02 -15.04
N ALA A 107 -4.31 -5.98 -15.23
CA ALA A 107 -4.92 -5.97 -16.56
C ALA A 107 -4.49 -4.76 -17.39
N THR A 108 -4.38 -3.58 -16.77
CA THR A 108 -3.92 -2.35 -17.44
C THR A 108 -2.47 -2.47 -17.89
N LEU A 109 -1.61 -3.04 -17.06
CA LEU A 109 -0.21 -3.28 -17.39
C LEU A 109 -0.07 -4.30 -18.53
N SER A 110 -0.80 -5.41 -18.47
CA SER A 110 -0.84 -6.41 -19.54
C SER A 110 -1.36 -5.83 -20.86
N ALA A 111 -2.41 -5.02 -20.83
CA ALA A 111 -2.95 -4.35 -22.02
C ALA A 111 -1.97 -3.36 -22.65
N LYS A 112 -1.05 -2.79 -21.85
CA LYS A 112 0.03 -1.91 -22.31
C LYS A 112 1.30 -2.66 -22.74
N GLY A 113 1.29 -4.00 -22.74
CA GLY A 113 2.43 -4.83 -23.17
C GLY A 113 3.49 -5.04 -22.10
N TYR A 114 3.20 -4.72 -20.83
CA TYR A 114 4.11 -5.04 -19.73
C TYR A 114 3.98 -6.51 -19.32
N TRP A 115 5.09 -7.14 -18.95
CA TRP A 115 5.11 -8.46 -18.32
C TRP A 115 5.77 -8.41 -16.94
N SER A 116 5.42 -9.39 -16.10
CA SER A 116 5.98 -9.51 -14.75
C SER A 116 7.43 -10.01 -14.80
N CYS A 117 8.35 -9.29 -14.17
CA CYS A 117 9.74 -9.72 -14.02
C CYS A 117 10.07 -10.03 -12.54
N PRO A 118 10.04 -11.31 -12.12
CA PRO A 118 10.34 -11.67 -10.73
C PRO A 118 11.83 -11.54 -10.37
N LYS A 119 12.73 -11.43 -11.36
CA LYS A 119 14.19 -11.30 -11.16
C LYS A 119 14.58 -9.95 -10.54
N LEU A 120 13.79 -8.91 -10.78
CA LEU A 120 13.97 -7.57 -10.23
C LEU A 120 13.47 -7.44 -8.78
N ARG A 121 12.92 -8.52 -8.21
CA ARG A 121 12.36 -8.50 -6.86
C ARG A 121 13.49 -8.49 -5.84
N ILE A 122 13.40 -7.59 -4.86
CA ILE A 122 14.29 -7.59 -3.70
C ILE A 122 14.10 -8.92 -2.95
N SER A 123 15.20 -9.62 -2.66
CA SER A 123 15.17 -10.89 -1.93
C SER A 123 14.44 -10.71 -0.59
N GLY A 124 13.39 -11.50 -0.34
CA GLY A 124 12.54 -11.41 0.85
C GLY A 124 11.30 -10.51 0.71
N SER A 125 11.18 -9.70 -0.35
CA SER A 125 9.99 -8.87 -0.59
C SER A 125 8.93 -9.63 -1.38
N GLY A 126 8.04 -10.34 -0.68
CA GLY A 126 6.90 -11.06 -1.29
C GLY A 126 5.77 -10.15 -1.78
N TRP A 127 5.78 -8.88 -1.38
CA TRP A 127 4.67 -7.94 -1.52
C TRP A 127 4.91 -6.85 -2.56
N GLN A 128 6.00 -6.94 -3.32
CA GLN A 128 6.32 -6.07 -4.46
C GLN A 128 6.38 -6.91 -5.73
N MET A 129 5.74 -6.41 -6.78
CA MET A 129 5.85 -6.97 -8.13
C MET A 129 6.40 -5.91 -9.09
N PHE A 130 7.34 -6.31 -9.94
CA PHE A 130 7.93 -5.45 -10.96
C PHE A 130 7.41 -5.85 -12.34
N TRP A 131 7.06 -4.85 -13.13
CA TRP A 131 6.55 -4.98 -14.48
C TRP A 131 7.48 -4.23 -15.42
N VAL A 132 7.85 -4.85 -16.54
CA VAL A 132 8.73 -4.23 -17.53
C VAL A 132 8.15 -4.34 -18.93
N ASN A 133 8.49 -3.40 -19.80
CA ASN A 133 8.05 -3.35 -21.20
C ASN A 133 9.11 -3.81 -22.21
N ASP A 134 10.35 -4.05 -21.77
CA ASP A 134 11.48 -4.51 -22.60
C ASP A 134 12.25 -5.62 -21.87
N GLU A 135 12.61 -6.70 -22.58
CA GLU A 135 13.24 -7.91 -22.01
C GLU A 135 14.60 -7.59 -21.41
N ARG A 136 15.28 -6.59 -21.97
CA ARG A 136 16.57 -6.11 -21.50
C ARG A 136 16.50 -5.51 -20.10
N MET A 137 15.32 -5.05 -19.69
CA MET A 137 15.08 -4.50 -18.36
C MET A 137 14.84 -5.59 -17.31
N CYS A 138 14.63 -6.86 -17.71
CA CYS A 138 14.44 -7.98 -16.78
C CYS A 138 15.77 -8.67 -16.46
N PHE A 139 16.46 -8.20 -15.42
CA PHE A 139 17.72 -8.77 -14.94
C PHE A 139 17.70 -8.99 -13.43
N THR A 140 18.69 -9.72 -12.91
CA THR A 140 18.94 -9.83 -11.47
C THR A 140 19.85 -8.66 -11.07
N PRO A 141 19.38 -7.72 -10.22
CA PRO A 141 20.19 -6.58 -9.79
C PRO A 141 21.25 -6.99 -8.78
N ASP A 142 22.41 -6.33 -8.84
CA ASP A 142 23.51 -6.49 -7.89
C ASP A 142 23.34 -5.59 -6.66
N SER A 143 22.66 -4.44 -6.85
CA SER A 143 22.36 -3.49 -5.78
C SER A 143 21.09 -2.68 -6.09
N TYR A 144 20.55 -2.05 -5.06
CA TYR A 144 19.45 -1.08 -5.16
C TYR A 144 19.89 0.25 -4.55
N ILE A 145 19.53 1.37 -5.16
CA ILE A 145 19.70 2.71 -4.59
C ILE A 145 18.43 3.18 -3.88
N ASN A 146 18.48 4.33 -3.21
CA ASN A 146 17.47 4.84 -2.25
C ASN A 146 16.00 4.82 -2.74
N ASP A 147 15.74 4.81 -4.04
CA ASP A 147 14.40 4.78 -4.64
C ASP A 147 14.02 3.40 -5.21
N ASN A 148 14.64 2.32 -4.69
CA ASN A 148 14.51 0.95 -5.18
C ASN A 148 14.89 0.77 -6.67
N TRP A 149 15.76 1.63 -7.21
CA TRP A 149 16.18 1.46 -8.60
C TRP A 149 17.13 0.26 -8.70
N PRO A 150 16.81 -0.75 -9.53
CA PRO A 150 17.66 -1.92 -9.71
C PRO A 150 18.91 -1.50 -10.49
N CYS A 151 20.08 -1.78 -9.92
CA CYS A 151 21.37 -1.50 -10.51
C CYS A 151 22.13 -2.79 -10.80
N LYS A 152 22.84 -2.81 -11.94
CA LYS A 152 23.67 -3.92 -12.38
C LYS A 152 25.07 -3.43 -12.74
N ILE A 153 26.08 -4.17 -12.31
CA ILE A 153 27.47 -3.88 -12.61
C ILE A 153 27.85 -4.62 -13.90
N VAL A 154 28.15 -3.87 -14.96
CA VAL A 154 28.65 -4.43 -16.23
C VAL A 154 30.02 -3.83 -16.49
N SER A 155 31.06 -4.68 -16.53
CA SER A 155 32.43 -4.27 -16.87
C SER A 155 32.94 -3.05 -16.08
N LYS A 156 32.77 -3.07 -14.74
CA LYS A 156 33.10 -1.99 -13.78
C LYS A 156 32.22 -0.73 -13.83
N GLN A 157 31.23 -0.66 -14.71
CA GLN A 157 30.26 0.44 -14.76
C GLN A 157 28.97 0.02 -14.05
N ASN A 158 28.48 0.87 -13.14
CA ASN A 158 27.21 0.65 -12.45
C ASN A 158 26.08 1.27 -13.27
N ILE A 159 25.19 0.44 -13.81
CA ILE A 159 24.05 0.86 -14.63
C ILE A 159 22.79 0.67 -13.80
N CYS A 160 22.12 1.77 -13.46
CA CYS A 160 20.85 1.76 -12.74
C CYS A 160 19.70 2.03 -13.71
N VAL A 161 18.68 1.17 -13.69
CA VAL A 161 17.47 1.37 -14.49
C VAL A 161 16.47 2.14 -13.67
N GLN A 162 16.04 3.28 -14.19
CA GLN A 162 15.13 4.17 -13.49
C GLN A 162 13.71 3.61 -13.47
N VAL A 163 13.18 3.41 -12.26
CA VAL A 163 11.81 2.92 -12.03
C VAL A 163 10.78 4.08 -12.13
N ASP A 164 11.24 5.33 -12.11
CA ASP A 164 10.38 6.51 -12.01
C ASP A 164 10.16 7.28 -13.34
N GLY A 165 10.78 6.83 -14.44
CA GLY A 165 10.61 7.41 -15.79
C GLY A 165 10.74 8.94 -15.82
N ARG A 166 11.69 9.51 -15.09
CA ARG A 166 11.81 10.95 -14.83
C ARG A 166 13.16 11.52 -15.25
#